data_AF-A0A970AUP3-F1
#
_entry.id   AF-A0A970AUP3-F1
#
_cell.length_a   1.000
_cell.length_b   1.000
_cell.length_c   1.000
_cell.angle_alpha   90.00
_cell.angle_beta   90.00
_cell.angle_gamma   90.00
#
_symmetry.space_group_name_H-M   'P 1'
#
loop_
_entity.id
_entity.type
_entity.pdbx_description
1 polymer ?
#
loop_
_entity_poly.entity_id
_entity_poly.type
_entity_poly.pdbx_seq_one_letter_code
_entity_poly.pdbx_strand_id
1 'polypeptide(L)'
;MARDRCARLAAENGVADRVLVGAEVSHADLAICAAAPTLVLCDIEGAEDALLDPAKAPALLQADILVEVHEAEAPGLLSRLTERFAATHSITRIDRQLLPDLLPAWTEGLSDLDRLLLLWEWRAGPTPWLWMRRT
;
A
#
# COMPACT_ATOMS: atom_id res chain seq x y z
N MET A 1 -16.50 -2.19 -13.04
CA MET A 1 -15.21 -1.91 -13.72
C MET A 1 -13.98 -2.22 -12.88
N ALA A 2 -13.79 -1.68 -11.67
CA ALA A 2 -12.60 -2.00 -10.86
C ALA A 2 -12.64 -3.44 -10.32
N ARG A 3 -13.73 -3.80 -9.62
CA ARG A 3 -13.94 -5.15 -9.08
C ARG A 3 -13.85 -6.26 -10.13
N ASP A 4 -14.43 -6.03 -11.31
CA ASP A 4 -14.38 -7.00 -12.42
C ASP A 4 -12.95 -7.23 -12.92
N ARG A 5 -12.10 -6.18 -12.92
CA ARG A 5 -10.69 -6.31 -13.28
C ARG A 5 -9.91 -7.09 -12.23
N CYS A 6 -10.14 -6.81 -10.94
CA CYS A 6 -9.51 -7.57 -9.86
C CYS A 6 -9.91 -9.05 -9.90
N ALA A 7 -11.20 -9.34 -10.10
CA ALA A 7 -11.70 -10.71 -10.23
C ALA A 7 -11.08 -11.43 -11.44
N ARG A 8 -10.98 -10.74 -12.59
CA ARG A 8 -10.34 -11.30 -13.78
C ARG A 8 -8.84 -11.56 -13.55
N LEU A 9 -8.13 -10.60 -12.95
CA LEU A 9 -6.70 -10.76 -12.63
C LEU A 9 -6.48 -11.94 -11.68
N ALA A 10 -7.31 -12.10 -10.65
CA ALA A 10 -7.25 -13.25 -9.75
C ALA A 10 -7.50 -14.58 -10.48
N ALA A 11 -8.43 -14.61 -11.44
CA ALA A 11 -8.69 -15.79 -12.27
C ALA A 11 -7.51 -16.13 -13.20
N GLU A 12 -6.93 -15.12 -13.87
CA GLU A 12 -5.76 -15.28 -14.73
C GLU A 12 -4.53 -15.79 -13.97
N ASN A 13 -4.42 -15.45 -12.68
CA ASN A 13 -3.36 -15.93 -11.79
C ASN A 13 -3.71 -17.24 -11.05
N GLY A 14 -4.89 -17.83 -11.29
CA GLY A 14 -5.29 -19.11 -10.67
C GLY A 14 -5.50 -19.04 -9.16
N VAL A 15 -5.83 -17.87 -8.61
CA VAL A 15 -6.02 -17.64 -7.15
C VAL A 15 -7.41 -17.12 -6.80
N ALA A 16 -8.38 -17.25 -7.71
CA ALA A 16 -9.72 -16.71 -7.54
C ALA A 16 -10.45 -17.27 -6.29
N ASP A 17 -10.13 -18.49 -5.86
CA ASP A 17 -10.65 -19.13 -4.65
C ASP A 17 -10.04 -18.57 -3.35
N ARG A 18 -8.96 -17.79 -3.45
CA ARG A 18 -8.22 -17.20 -2.32
C ARG A 18 -8.37 -15.69 -2.22
N VAL A 19 -9.12 -15.06 -3.14
CA VAL A 19 -9.29 -13.60 -3.21
C VAL A 19 -10.77 -13.25 -3.06
N LEU A 20 -11.09 -12.48 -2.03
CA LEU A 20 -12.41 -11.88 -1.84
C LEU A 20 -12.38 -10.44 -2.36
N VAL A 21 -13.15 -10.15 -3.40
CA VAL A 21 -13.25 -8.80 -3.98
C VAL A 21 -14.46 -8.08 -3.38
N GLY A 22 -14.19 -7.13 -2.49
CA GLY A 22 -15.18 -6.30 -1.82
C GLY A 22 -15.55 -5.03 -2.58
N ALA A 23 -16.48 -4.25 -1.99
CA ALA A 23 -16.71 -2.86 -2.35
C ALA A 23 -15.69 -1.96 -1.62
N GLU A 24 -16.08 -0.74 -1.27
CA GLU A 24 -15.31 0.12 -0.38
C GLU A 24 -15.07 -0.55 0.98
N VAL A 25 -13.87 -0.39 1.53
CA VAL A 25 -13.50 -0.90 2.86
C VAL A 25 -13.79 0.19 3.88
N SER A 26 -14.60 -0.14 4.89
CA SER A 26 -14.92 0.72 6.02
C SER A 26 -14.11 0.34 7.27
N HIS A 27 -14.15 1.18 8.31
CA HIS A 27 -13.57 0.85 9.61
C HIS A 27 -14.12 -0.44 10.22
N ALA A 28 -15.39 -0.78 9.93
CA ALA A 28 -16.01 -2.00 10.43
C ALA A 28 -15.41 -3.26 9.81
N ASP A 29 -15.02 -3.20 8.53
CA ASP A 29 -14.43 -4.33 7.82
C ASP A 29 -13.03 -4.69 8.39
N LEU A 30 -12.34 -3.69 8.98
CA LEU A 30 -11.05 -3.88 9.63
C LEU A 30 -11.15 -4.65 10.97
N ALA A 31 -12.35 -4.91 11.48
CA ALA A 31 -12.56 -5.73 12.68
C ALA A 31 -11.96 -7.15 12.54
N ILE A 32 -11.81 -7.64 11.30
CA ILE A 32 -11.17 -8.92 11.00
C ILE A 32 -9.73 -9.01 11.53
N CYS A 33 -9.03 -7.88 11.66
CA CYS A 33 -7.66 -7.83 12.18
C CYS A 33 -7.55 -8.37 13.61
N ALA A 34 -8.65 -8.32 14.39
CA ALA A 34 -8.70 -8.88 15.73
C ALA A 34 -9.06 -10.38 15.76
N ALA A 35 -9.58 -10.93 14.66
CA ALA A 35 -10.05 -12.31 14.58
C ALA A 35 -8.94 -13.31 14.23
N ALA A 36 -7.90 -12.86 13.52
CA ALA A 36 -6.78 -13.69 13.10
C ALA A 36 -5.51 -12.85 12.86
N PRO A 37 -4.31 -13.47 12.89
CA PRO A 37 -3.10 -12.82 12.44
C PRO A 37 -3.29 -12.25 11.03
N THR A 38 -3.16 -10.93 10.90
CA THR A 38 -3.53 -10.20 9.68
C THR A 38 -2.39 -9.28 9.26
N LEU A 39 -2.13 -9.25 7.95
CA LEU A 39 -1.32 -8.24 7.29
C LEU A 39 -2.25 -7.33 6.50
N VAL A 40 -2.24 -6.03 6.78
CA VAL A 40 -2.93 -5.02 5.99
C VAL A 40 -1.96 -4.47 4.95
N LEU A 41 -2.24 -4.69 3.68
CA LEU A 41 -1.57 -4.05 2.55
C LEU A 41 -2.47 -2.91 2.05
N CYS A 42 -2.00 -1.67 2.13
CA CYS A 42 -2.81 -0.49 1.85
C CYS A 42 -2.12 0.43 0.83
N ASP A 43 -2.68 0.49 -0.36
CA ASP A 43 -2.37 1.46 -1.40
C ASP A 43 -3.73 1.88 -1.97
N ILE A 44 -4.24 3.02 -1.49
CA ILE A 44 -5.62 3.46 -1.72
C ILE A 44 -5.71 4.90 -2.22
N GLU A 45 -4.59 5.45 -2.67
CA GLU A 45 -4.51 6.70 -3.44
C GLU A 45 -5.21 7.89 -2.76
N GLY A 46 -4.89 8.15 -1.48
CA GLY A 46 -5.25 9.40 -0.79
C GLY A 46 -6.30 9.28 0.33
N ALA A 47 -6.81 8.09 0.61
CA ALA A 47 -7.76 7.83 1.71
C ALA A 47 -7.11 7.24 2.97
N GLU A 48 -5.78 7.11 3.01
CA GLU A 48 -5.03 6.42 4.08
C GLU A 48 -5.24 7.08 5.44
N ASP A 49 -5.26 8.41 5.48
CA ASP A 49 -5.45 9.18 6.71
C ASP A 49 -6.79 8.83 7.37
N ALA A 50 -7.84 8.73 6.55
CA ALA A 50 -9.20 8.48 7.03
C ALA A 50 -9.39 7.02 7.44
N LEU A 51 -8.85 6.08 6.66
CA LEU A 51 -9.05 4.65 6.87
C LEU A 51 -8.18 4.09 8.00
N LEU A 52 -6.90 4.45 8.03
CA LEU A 52 -5.92 3.91 9.00
C LEU A 52 -5.94 4.70 10.31
N ASP A 53 -7.10 4.70 10.98
CA ASP A 53 -7.35 5.40 12.23
C ASP A 53 -7.69 4.38 13.35
N PRO A 54 -6.77 4.09 14.29
CA PRO A 54 -7.02 3.13 15.36
C PRO A 54 -8.04 3.61 16.38
N ALA A 55 -8.40 4.91 16.40
CA ALA A 55 -9.50 5.39 17.23
C ALA A 55 -10.86 4.96 16.66
N LYS A 56 -10.97 4.82 15.33
CA LYS A 56 -12.19 4.35 14.63
C LYS A 56 -12.19 2.86 14.36
N ALA A 57 -11.01 2.27 14.12
CA ALA A 57 -10.82 0.84 13.90
C ALA A 57 -9.72 0.29 14.84
N PRO A 58 -10.02 0.05 16.13
CA PRO A 58 -9.05 -0.41 17.11
C PRO A 58 -8.38 -1.75 16.77
N ALA A 59 -9.05 -2.57 15.96
CA ALA A 59 -8.52 -3.86 15.50
C ALA A 59 -7.24 -3.71 14.65
N LEU A 60 -6.98 -2.54 14.04
CA LEU A 60 -5.73 -2.24 13.35
C LEU A 60 -4.50 -2.42 14.24
N LEU A 61 -4.65 -2.23 15.56
CA LEU A 61 -3.57 -2.42 16.53
C LEU A 61 -3.09 -3.88 16.64
N GLN A 62 -3.84 -4.82 16.07
CA GLN A 62 -3.52 -6.26 16.10
C GLN A 62 -2.91 -6.76 14.78
N ALA A 63 -2.83 -5.91 13.76
CA ALA A 63 -2.29 -6.25 12.45
C ALA A 63 -0.86 -5.72 12.27
N ASP A 64 -0.11 -6.38 11.39
CA ASP A 64 1.02 -5.69 10.74
C ASP A 64 0.48 -4.89 9.56
N ILE A 65 1.03 -3.71 9.29
CA ILE A 65 0.53 -2.79 8.27
C ILE A 65 1.67 -2.40 7.33
N LEU A 66 1.47 -2.63 6.04
CA LEU A 66 2.29 -2.08 4.96
C LEU A 66 1.46 -1.09 4.17
N VAL A 67 1.77 0.19 4.27
CA VAL A 67 1.00 1.27 3.62
C VAL A 67 1.88 2.12 2.72
N GLU A 68 1.43 2.36 1.49
CA GLU A 68 1.97 3.38 0.60
C GLU A 68 1.43 4.76 0.99
N VAL A 69 2.33 5.73 1.17
CA VAL A 69 1.95 7.06 1.66
C VAL A 69 1.90 8.06 0.51
N HIS A 70 0.67 8.50 0.20
CA HIS A 70 0.34 9.51 -0.80
C HIS A 70 0.48 10.93 -0.22
N GLU A 71 1.74 11.36 0.00
CA GLU A 71 2.07 12.65 0.63
C GLU A 71 1.67 13.87 -0.21
N ALA A 72 1.65 13.74 -1.55
CA ALA A 72 1.26 14.84 -2.44
C ALA A 72 -0.25 15.14 -2.37
N GLU A 73 -1.04 14.10 -2.09
CA GLU A 73 -2.49 14.11 -1.99
C GLU A 73 -2.92 14.64 -0.62
N ALA A 74 -2.15 14.32 0.43
CA ALA A 74 -2.42 14.75 1.80
C ALA A 74 -1.13 15.19 2.53
N PRO A 75 -0.71 16.47 2.41
CA PRO A 75 0.51 16.96 3.07
C PRO A 75 0.55 16.67 4.57
N GLY A 76 1.67 16.15 5.05
CA GLY A 76 1.93 15.73 6.43
C GLY A 76 1.43 14.32 6.77
N LEU A 77 0.88 13.56 5.82
CA LEU A 77 0.33 12.22 6.05
C LEU A 77 1.36 11.26 6.63
N LEU A 78 2.60 11.28 6.14
CA LEU A 78 3.67 10.43 6.63
C LEU A 78 3.91 10.61 8.13
N SER A 79 3.99 11.87 8.60
CA SER A 79 4.18 12.19 10.01
C SER A 79 2.99 11.73 10.84
N ARG A 80 1.78 12.05 10.37
CA ARG A 80 0.53 11.69 11.07
C ARG A 80 0.40 10.18 11.25
N LEU A 81 0.63 9.38 10.20
CA LEU A 81 0.57 7.92 10.31
C LEU A 81 1.67 7.37 11.22
N THR A 82 2.89 7.91 11.12
CA THR A 82 4.00 7.50 11.99
C THR A 82 3.67 7.76 13.46
N GLU A 83 3.25 8.98 13.80
CA GLU A 83 2.87 9.36 15.18
C GLU A 83 1.71 8.52 15.71
N ARG A 84 0.70 8.28 14.87
CA ARG A 84 -0.53 7.55 15.21
C ARG A 84 -0.27 6.11 15.63
N PHE A 85 0.70 5.44 15.00
CA PHE A 85 1.03 4.04 15.28
C PHE A 85 2.30 3.84 16.11
N ALA A 86 3.08 4.90 16.39
CA ALA A 86 4.36 4.81 17.11
C ALA A 86 4.28 4.15 18.50
N ALA A 87 3.13 4.26 19.18
CA ALA A 87 2.95 3.65 20.50
C ALA A 87 2.71 2.13 20.47
N THR A 88 2.36 1.57 19.31
CA THR A 88 1.89 0.18 19.17
C THR A 88 2.64 -0.62 18.11
N HIS A 89 3.38 0.05 17.23
CA HIS A 89 4.13 -0.56 16.14
C HIS A 89 5.57 -0.06 16.11
N SER A 90 6.48 -0.95 15.74
CA SER A 90 7.80 -0.60 15.24
C SER A 90 7.68 -0.22 13.77
N ILE A 91 8.04 1.02 13.43
CA ILE A 91 7.81 1.61 12.11
C ILE A 91 9.13 1.75 11.35
N THR A 92 9.17 1.20 10.14
CA THR A 92 10.27 1.38 9.18
C THR A 92 9.76 2.11 7.95
N ARG A 93 10.40 3.23 7.60
CA ARG A 93 10.15 3.93 6.33
C ARG A 93 10.98 3.28 5.23
N ILE A 94 10.35 2.99 4.10
CA ILE A 94 10.96 2.44 2.90
C ILE A 94 10.77 3.49 1.80
N ASP A 95 11.85 4.18 1.46
CA ASP A 95 11.84 5.20 0.41
C ASP A 95 11.93 4.57 -0.98
N ARG A 96 11.37 5.30 -1.97
CA ARG A 96 11.52 4.96 -3.38
C ARG A 96 13.00 4.87 -3.75
N GLN A 97 13.39 3.77 -4.37
CA GLN A 97 14.71 3.59 -4.97
C GLN A 97 14.56 3.40 -6.48
N LEU A 98 15.34 4.15 -7.27
CA LEU A 98 15.45 3.89 -8.70
C LEU A 98 16.49 2.78 -8.88
N LEU A 99 16.04 1.61 -9.31
CA LEU A 99 16.87 0.41 -9.48
C LEU A 99 16.99 0.08 -10.97
N PRO A 100 17.85 0.79 -11.73
CA PRO A 100 17.99 0.60 -13.17
C PRO A 100 18.44 -0.82 -13.54
N ASP A 101 19.18 -1.48 -12.65
CA ASP A 101 19.66 -2.86 -12.83
C ASP A 101 18.52 -3.90 -12.79
N LEU A 102 17.33 -3.52 -12.31
CA LEU A 102 16.14 -4.37 -12.32
C LEU A 102 15.31 -4.24 -13.60
N LEU A 103 15.67 -3.33 -14.51
CA LEU A 103 14.97 -3.23 -15.78
C LEU A 103 15.14 -4.53 -16.57
N PRO A 104 14.06 -5.09 -17.14
CA PRO A 104 14.15 -6.31 -17.94
C PRO A 104 15.08 -6.14 -19.14
N ALA A 105 15.75 -7.21 -19.59
CA ALA A 105 16.70 -7.17 -20.70
C ALA A 105 16.13 -6.58 -22.00
N TRP A 106 14.82 -6.73 -22.25
CA TRP A 106 14.18 -6.15 -23.44
C TRP A 106 14.24 -4.62 -23.48
N THR A 107 14.47 -3.96 -22.34
CA THR A 107 14.58 -2.50 -22.23
C THR A 107 15.91 -1.95 -22.76
N GLU A 108 16.92 -2.79 -23.01
CA GLU A 108 18.21 -2.34 -23.56
C GLU A 108 18.08 -1.73 -24.97
N GLY A 109 17.04 -2.12 -25.72
CA GLY A 109 16.74 -1.54 -27.02
C GLY A 109 16.01 -0.20 -26.98
N LEU A 110 15.63 0.29 -25.79
CA LEU A 110 14.93 1.56 -25.61
C LEU A 110 15.89 2.74 -25.47
N SER A 111 15.39 3.95 -25.73
CA SER A 111 16.16 5.17 -25.45
C SER A 111 16.36 5.35 -23.93
N ASP A 112 17.41 6.07 -23.53
CA ASP A 112 17.65 6.39 -22.11
C ASP A 112 16.46 7.14 -21.49
N LEU A 113 15.76 7.96 -22.27
CA LEU A 113 14.55 8.65 -21.83
C LEU A 113 13.43 7.67 -21.52
N ASP A 114 13.16 6.71 -22.40
CA ASP A 114 12.11 5.71 -22.17
C ASP A 114 12.44 4.81 -20.96
N ARG A 115 13.72 4.44 -20.81
CA ARG A 115 14.18 3.69 -19.62
C ARG A 115 14.01 4.48 -18.34
N LEU A 116 14.26 5.80 -18.38
CA LEU A 116 13.98 6.68 -17.25
C LEU A 116 12.48 6.79 -16.95
N LEU A 117 11.63 6.89 -17.98
CA LEU A 117 10.17 6.93 -17.82
C LEU A 117 9.63 5.65 -17.18
N LEU A 118 10.17 4.48 -17.54
CA LEU A 118 9.82 3.20 -16.91
C LEU A 118 10.14 3.19 -15.42
N LEU A 119 11.29 3.72 -15.02
CA LEU A 119 11.69 3.80 -13.60
C LEU A 119 10.92 4.88 -12.82
N TRP A 120 10.48 5.93 -13.51
CA TRP A 120 9.77 7.04 -12.89
C TRP A 120 8.30 6.73 -12.63
N GLU A 121 7.68 5.88 -13.46
CA GLU A 121 6.27 5.46 -13.35
C GLU A 121 5.28 6.64 -13.33
N TRP A 122 5.62 7.78 -13.93
CA TRP A 122 4.79 8.98 -13.98
C TRP A 122 4.35 9.54 -12.61
N ARG A 123 5.11 9.23 -11.54
CA ARG A 123 4.74 9.67 -10.18
C ARG A 123 4.91 11.17 -10.01
N ALA A 124 3.88 11.83 -9.45
CA ALA A 124 3.88 13.26 -9.14
C ALA A 124 4.87 13.63 -8.02
N GLY A 125 5.17 12.69 -7.11
CA GLY A 125 6.09 12.84 -6.00
C GLY A 125 6.57 11.49 -5.46
N PRO A 126 7.42 11.48 -4.43
CA PRO A 126 7.75 10.25 -3.72
C PRO A 126 6.55 9.75 -2.90
N THR A 127 6.25 8.46 -3.03
CA THR A 127 5.24 7.75 -2.22
C THR A 127 5.96 6.69 -1.38
N PRO A 128 6.60 7.07 -0.26
CA PRO A 128 7.32 6.13 0.57
C PRO A 128 6.34 5.13 1.19
N TRP A 129 6.83 3.93 1.45
CA TRP A 129 6.07 2.92 2.17
C TRP A 129 6.42 2.98 3.66
N LEU A 130 5.41 2.80 4.52
CA LEU A 130 5.61 2.54 5.94
C LEU A 130 5.34 1.07 6.22
N TRP A 131 6.35 0.38 6.73
CA TRP A 131 6.23 -0.94 7.32
C TRP A 131 6.06 -0.81 8.82
N MET A 132 4.85 -1.08 9.31
CA MET A 132 4.47 -0.98 10.72
C MET A 132 4.26 -2.39 11.28
N ARG A 133 5.20 -2.85 12.09
CA ARG A 133 5.14 -4.17 12.71
C ARG A 133 4.64 -4.04 14.13
N ARG A 134 3.57 -4.75 14.51
CA ARG A 134 3.05 -4.73 15.89
C ARG A 134 4.12 -5.18 16.89
N THR A 135 4.25 -4.45 18.00
CA THR A 135 5.19 -4.78 19.10
C THR A 135 4.60 -5.72 20.14
#